data_AF-A0A8X6K4U7-F1
#
_entry.id   AF-A0A8X6K4U7-F1
#
_cell.length_a   1.000
_cell.length_b   1.000
_cell.length_c   1.000
_cell.angle_alpha   90.00
_cell.angle_beta   90.00
_cell.angle_gamma   90.00
#
_symmetry.space_group_name_H-M   'P 1'
#
loop_
_entity.id
_entity.type
_entity.pdbx_description
1 polymer ?
#
loop_
_entity_poly.entity_id
_entity_poly.type
_entity_poly.pdbx_seq_one_letter_code
_entity_poly.pdbx_strand_id
1 'polypeptide(L)'
;MEKEKRYLDILKLSIIPGIKAVSQSKNGYMFSFRMCVLLCAITGFVWQTKVLVEEYLRYPTILNIKNSHRELLPMPGVTFCYLNGYGQRALVLFLFICIAK
;
A
#
# COMPACT_ATOMS: atom_id res chain seq x y z
N MET A 1 41.51 -12.27 25.66
CA MET A 1 40.35 -12.15 26.58
C MET A 1 39.86 -10.71 26.79
N GLU A 2 40.72 -9.68 26.74
CA GLU A 2 40.30 -8.30 27.01
C GLU A 2 39.49 -7.64 25.88
N LYS A 3 39.82 -7.95 24.62
CA LYS A 3 39.06 -7.48 23.45
C LYS A 3 37.61 -7.99 23.45
N GLU A 4 37.41 -9.25 23.79
CA GLU A 4 36.10 -9.92 23.79
C GLU A 4 35.13 -9.30 24.82
N LYS A 5 35.64 -8.97 26.02
CA LYS A 5 34.86 -8.23 27.03
C LYS A 5 34.41 -6.86 26.53
N ARG A 6 35.29 -6.14 25.83
CA ARG A 6 34.97 -4.81 25.28
C ARG A 6 33.85 -4.86 24.24
N TYR A 7 33.82 -5.88 23.38
CA TYR A 7 32.73 -6.07 22.42
C TYR A 7 31.39 -6.38 23.08
N LEU A 8 31.39 -7.24 24.10
CA LEU A 8 30.18 -7.58 24.85
C LEU A 8 29.56 -6.37 25.55
N ASP A 9 30.38 -5.44 26.06
CA ASP A 9 29.86 -4.22 26.69
C ASP A 9 29.26 -3.23 25.68
N ILE A 10 29.83 -3.13 24.48
CA ILE A 10 29.24 -2.34 23.38
C ILE A 10 27.92 -2.98 22.91
N LEU A 11 27.85 -4.31 22.83
CA LEU A 11 26.64 -5.04 22.41
C LEU A 11 25.47 -4.87 23.40
N LYS A 12 25.75 -4.74 24.70
CA LYS A 12 24.72 -4.46 25.73
C LYS A 12 24.10 -3.06 25.59
N LEU A 13 24.84 -2.11 25.02
CA LEU A 13 24.38 -0.74 24.77
C LEU A 13 23.50 -0.62 23.51
N SER A 14 23.36 -1.68 22.72
CA SER A 14 22.56 -1.65 21.50
C SER A 14 21.07 -1.41 21.77
N ILE A 15 20.38 -0.66 20.92
CA ILE A 15 18.93 -0.41 21.04
C ILE A 15 18.13 -1.68 20.70
N ILE A 16 18.71 -2.55 19.88
CA ILE A 16 18.06 -3.76 19.36
C ILE A 16 17.94 -4.81 20.47
N PRO A 17 16.72 -5.20 20.87
CA PRO A 17 16.50 -6.11 22.00
C PRO A 17 17.06 -7.52 21.75
N GLY A 18 17.07 -7.97 20.50
CA GLY A 18 17.64 -9.26 20.12
C GLY A 18 19.16 -9.35 20.41
N ILE A 19 19.90 -8.28 20.12
CA ILE A 19 21.35 -8.23 20.31
C ILE A 19 21.70 -8.22 21.81
N LYS A 20 20.92 -7.48 22.61
CA LYS A 20 21.00 -7.51 24.07
C LYS A 20 20.78 -8.91 24.62
N ALA A 21 19.74 -9.61 24.16
CA ALA A 21 19.40 -10.96 24.61
C ALA A 21 20.51 -11.98 24.28
N VAL A 22 21.19 -11.83 23.14
CA VAL A 22 22.34 -12.66 22.76
C VAL A 22 23.53 -12.37 23.69
N SER A 23 23.84 -11.10 23.95
CA SER A 23 25.00 -10.70 24.79
C SER A 23 24.90 -11.14 26.25
N GLN A 24 23.70 -11.35 26.77
CA GLN A 24 23.45 -11.79 28.15
C GLN A 24 23.47 -13.31 28.32
N SER A 25 23.59 -14.09 27.23
CA SER A 25 23.61 -15.54 27.32
C SER A 25 24.93 -16.06 27.86
N LYS A 26 24.90 -16.76 29.00
CA LYS A 26 26.05 -17.46 29.58
C LYS A 26 26.23 -18.89 29.05
N ASN A 27 25.15 -19.52 28.58
CA ASN A 27 25.18 -20.89 28.05
C ASN A 27 25.34 -20.87 26.53
N GLY A 28 26.29 -21.66 26.00
CA GLY A 28 26.57 -21.74 24.56
C GLY A 28 25.38 -22.19 23.72
N TYR A 29 24.60 -23.18 24.19
CA TYR A 29 23.37 -23.62 23.52
C TYR A 29 22.30 -22.54 23.44
N MET A 30 22.09 -21.80 24.54
CA MET A 30 21.13 -20.68 24.54
C MET A 30 21.60 -19.52 23.66
N PHE A 31 22.91 -19.32 23.54
CA PHE A 31 23.48 -18.32 22.65
C PHE A 31 23.17 -18.67 21.19
N SER A 32 23.45 -19.91 20.77
CA SER A 32 23.17 -20.38 19.41
C SER A 32 21.67 -20.32 19.10
N PHE A 33 20.80 -20.74 20.02
CA PHE A 33 19.35 -20.64 19.83
C PHE A 33 18.89 -19.19 19.64
N ARG A 34 19.34 -18.27 20.51
CA ARG A 34 19.00 -16.84 20.41
C ARG A 34 19.53 -16.20 19.13
N MET A 35 20.70 -16.60 18.66
CA MET A 35 21.25 -16.17 17.38
C MET A 35 20.43 -16.68 16.20
N CYS A 36 20.01 -17.94 16.21
CA CYS A 36 19.12 -18.48 15.17
C CYS A 36 17.80 -17.72 15.11
N VAL A 37 17.17 -17.44 16.26
CA VAL A 37 15.93 -16.66 16.33
C VAL A 37 16.13 -15.25 15.76
N LEU A 38 17.24 -14.59 16.11
CA LEU A 38 17.57 -13.26 15.60
C LEU A 38 17.77 -13.26 14.08
N LEU A 39 18.47 -14.26 13.54
CA LEU A 39 18.66 -14.41 12.10
C LEU A 39 17.32 -14.66 11.38
N CYS A 40 16.49 -15.55 11.92
CA CYS A 40 15.15 -15.82 11.37
C CYS A 40 14.28 -14.56 11.35
N ALA A 41 14.34 -13.73 12.40
CA ALA A 41 13.60 -12.47 12.46
C ALA A 41 14.08 -11.47 11.41
N ILE A 42 15.40 -11.35 11.21
CA ILE A 42 15.97 -10.47 10.17
C ILE A 42 15.57 -10.96 8.78
N THR A 43 15.67 -12.26 8.50
CA THR A 43 15.29 -12.81 7.19
C THR A 43 13.80 -12.64 6.92
N GLY A 44 12.95 -12.86 7.93
CA GLY A 44 11.51 -12.64 7.82
C GLY A 44 11.16 -11.18 7.57
N PHE A 45 11.84 -10.26 8.24
CA PHE A 45 11.69 -8.82 8.02
C PHE A 45 12.06 -8.43 6.59
N VAL A 46 13.25 -8.84 6.11
CA VAL A 46 13.71 -8.55 4.74
C VAL A 46 12.73 -9.11 3.71
N TRP A 47 12.22 -10.32 3.93
CA TRP A 47 11.23 -10.92 3.04
C TRP A 47 9.94 -10.11 2.97
N GLN A 48 9.37 -9.75 4.12
CA GLN A 48 8.17 -8.92 4.19
C GLN A 48 8.37 -7.54 3.55
N THR A 49 9.52 -6.90 3.79
CA THR A 49 9.83 -5.61 3.16
C THR A 49 9.89 -5.74 1.64
N LYS A 50 10.48 -6.81 1.09
CA LYS A 50 10.49 -7.03 -0.36
C LYS A 50 9.08 -7.12 -0.94
N VAL A 51 8.21 -7.93 -0.31
CA VAL A 51 6.81 -8.09 -0.74
C VAL A 51 6.09 -6.74 -0.70
N LEU A 52 6.26 -5.97 0.38
CA LEU A 52 5.64 -4.66 0.51
C LEU A 52 6.13 -3.68 -0.56
N VAL A 53 7.43 -3.66 -0.85
CA VAL A 53 8.01 -2.80 -1.88
C VAL A 53 7.49 -3.18 -3.27
N GLU A 54 7.42 -4.48 -3.57
CA GLU A 54 6.88 -4.95 -4.84
C GLU A 54 5.41 -4.56 -5.01
N GLU A 55 4.61 -4.73 -3.96
CA GLU A 55 3.20 -4.33 -3.99
C GLU A 55 3.03 -2.81 -4.11
N TYR A 56 3.88 -2.03 -3.45
CA TYR A 56 3.89 -0.57 -3.58
C TYR A 56 4.21 -0.14 -5.03
N LEU A 57 5.19 -0.78 -5.66
CA LEU A 57 5.59 -0.50 -7.04
C LEU A 57 4.58 -0.95 -8.09
N ARG A 58 3.64 -1.85 -7.74
CA ARG A 58 2.53 -2.23 -8.62
C ARG A 58 1.44 -1.17 -8.73
N TYR A 59 1.52 -0.09 -7.93
CA TYR A 59 0.53 0.99 -7.88
C TYR A 59 -0.93 0.47 -7.86
N PRO A 60 -1.29 -0.42 -6.91
CA PRO A 60 -2.64 -0.95 -6.86
C PRO A 60 -3.63 0.19 -6.57
N THR A 61 -4.51 0.48 -7.52
CA THR A 61 -5.57 1.48 -7.33
C THR A 61 -6.80 0.82 -6.72
N ILE A 62 -7.20 1.26 -5.53
CA ILE A 62 -8.45 0.82 -4.89
C ILE A 62 -9.58 1.74 -5.34
N LEU A 63 -10.50 1.23 -6.15
CA LEU A 63 -11.73 1.93 -6.53
C LEU A 63 -12.74 1.84 -5.38
N ASN A 64 -12.86 2.91 -4.60
CA ASN A 64 -13.90 3.02 -3.58
C ASN A 64 -15.17 3.60 -4.21
N ILE A 65 -16.07 2.72 -4.67
CA ILE A 65 -17.34 3.12 -5.25
C ILE A 65 -18.31 3.41 -4.11
N LYS A 66 -18.51 4.70 -3.82
CA LYS A 66 -19.51 5.16 -2.87
C LYS A 66 -20.78 5.58 -3.63
N ASN A 67 -21.85 4.83 -3.44
CA ASN A 67 -23.17 5.23 -3.94
C ASN A 67 -23.71 6.36 -3.06
N SER A 68 -23.60 7.59 -3.55
CA SER A 68 -24.28 8.74 -2.94
C SER A 68 -25.64 8.92 -3.62
N HIS A 69 -26.73 8.72 -2.88
CA HIS A 69 -28.03 9.23 -3.31
C HIS A 69 -28.03 10.76 -3.15
N ARG A 70 -28.06 11.49 -4.26
CA ARG A 70 -28.27 12.95 -4.24
C ARG A 70 -29.74 13.22 -4.51
N GLU A 71 -30.34 14.15 -3.78
CA GLU A 71 -31.73 14.58 -3.99
C GLU A 71 -31.92 15.27 -5.35
N LEU A 72 -30.84 15.86 -5.89
CA LEU A 72 -30.81 16.53 -7.18
C LEU A 72 -29.58 16.05 -7.98
N LEU A 73 -29.82 15.51 -9.17
CA LEU A 73 -28.77 15.18 -10.15
C LEU A 73 -28.89 16.13 -11.35
N PRO A 74 -27.76 16.60 -11.92
CA PRO A 74 -27.81 17.34 -13.17
C PRO A 74 -28.38 16.46 -14.27
N MET A 75 -29.25 17.02 -15.10
CA MET A 75 -29.82 16.29 -16.25
C MET A 75 -28.68 15.93 -17.21
N PRO A 76 -28.51 14.64 -17.58
CA PRO A 76 -27.48 14.24 -18.53
C PRO A 76 -27.81 14.79 -19.92
N GLY A 77 -26.79 15.02 -20.73
CA GLY A 77 -26.98 15.36 -22.14
C GLY A 77 -27.70 14.21 -22.85
N VAL A 78 -28.91 14.47 -23.35
CA VAL A 78 -29.70 13.48 -24.07
C VAL A 78 -29.43 13.65 -25.56
N THR A 79 -28.77 12.67 -26.16
CA THR A 79 -28.57 12.61 -27.61
C THR A 79 -29.53 11.60 -28.22
N PHE A 80 -30.40 12.05 -29.12
CA PHE A 80 -31.29 11.18 -29.88
C PHE A 80 -30.77 11.00 -31.31
N CYS A 81 -30.67 9.74 -31.75
CA CYS A 81 -30.43 9.41 -33.14
C CYS A 81 -31.74 8.98 -33.80
N TYR A 82 -32.02 9.55 -34.97
CA TYR A 82 -33.11 9.10 -35.82
C TYR A 82 -32.68 7.80 -36.53
N LEU A 83 -33.41 6.70 -36.31
CA LEU A 83 -33.09 5.36 -36.84
C LEU A 83 -33.35 5.20 -38.35
N ASN A 84 -33.80 6.25 -39.03
CA ASN A 84 -34.00 6.22 -40.47
C ASN A 84 -32.68 6.63 -41.15
N GLY A 85 -31.98 5.65 -41.71
CA GLY A 85 -30.66 5.84 -42.34
C GLY A 85 -30.63 6.74 -43.58
N TYR A 86 -31.77 7.28 -44.02
CA TYR A 86 -31.88 8.13 -45.20
C TYR A 86 -32.97 9.21 -45.03
N GLY A 87 -32.60 10.35 -44.45
CA GLY A 87 -33.44 11.55 -44.43
C GLY A 87 -32.56 12.78 -44.57
N GLN A 88 -32.53 13.38 -45.77
CA GLN A 88 -31.63 14.47 -46.22
C GLN A 88 -31.77 15.82 -45.48
N ARG A 89 -32.29 15.88 -44.25
CA ARG A 89 -32.44 17.15 -43.51
C ARG A 89 -31.99 16.98 -42.07
N ALA A 90 -30.73 17.34 -41.83
CA ALA A 90 -30.15 17.50 -40.52
C ALA A 90 -30.92 18.60 -39.75
N LEU A 91 -31.91 18.18 -38.96
CA LEU A 91 -32.58 19.06 -38.00
C LEU A 91 -31.75 19.02 -36.72
N VAL A 92 -30.70 19.83 -36.71
CA VAL A 92 -29.91 20.11 -35.50
C VAL A 92 -30.77 20.99 -34.61
N LEU A 93 -31.71 20.38 -33.88
CA LEU A 93 -32.43 21.06 -32.81
C LEU A 93 -31.52 21.02 -31.57
N PHE A 94 -30.59 21.96 -31.49
CA PHE A 94 -29.98 22.30 -30.21
C PHE A 94 -31.08 22.84 -29.32
N LEU A 95 -31.61 22.00 -28.43
CA LEU A 95 -32.47 22.45 -27.34
C LEU A 95 -31.58 23.16 -26.29
N PHE A 96 -31.02 24.31 -26.67
CA PHE A 96 -30.64 25.36 -25.73
C PHE A 96 -31.93 25.98 -25.20
N ILE A 97 -32.58 25.28 -24.28
CA ILE A 97 -33.53 25.92 -23.36
C ILE A 97 -33.14 25.47 -21.96
N CYS A 98 -32.00 25.98 -21.51
CA CYS A 98 -31.85 26.30 -20.10
C CYS A 98 -31.41 27.76 -20.01
N ILE A 99 -32.22 28.54 -19.28
CA ILE A 99 -31.93 29.86 -18.70
C ILE A 99 -32.20 31.07 -19.62
N ALA A 100 -33.48 31.40 -19.79
CA ALA A 100 -33.95 32.79 -19.86
C ALA A 100 -35.45 32.89 -19.50
N LYS A 101 -35.81 32.52 -18.26
CA LYS A 101 -36.86 33.21 -17.49
C LYS A 101 -36.73 32.90 -16.01
#